data_AF-A0AAW4IC13-F1
#
_entry.id   AF-A0AAW4IC13-F1
#
_cell.length_a   1.000
_cell.length_b   1.000
_cell.length_c   1.000
_cell.angle_alpha   90.00
_cell.angle_beta   90.00
_cell.angle_gamma   90.00
#
_symmetry.space_group_name_H-M   'P 1'
#
loop_
_entity.id
_entity.type
_entity.pdbx_description
1 polymer ?
#
loop_
_entity_poly.entity_id
_entity_poly.type
_entity_poly.pdbx_seq_one_letter_code
_entity_poly.pdbx_strand_id
1 'polypeptide(L)'
;MEALPNDWVALAALVFMLGVKHGFDADHLATIDGLTRFNLRHGAPVARACGILFSLGHGTVVIAIALAVSTLARRWQVPGWLEASGAWISIGFLVALGVINLRAVLTTRHDEVVQPVGLKGRWLGRLQHASHPLAVAAVGALFALSFDTVSQAALFAAAGAQYGGWGHALALGLLFTLGMLVMDGINGLWISRLIRRTDQMALVASRVMSLAVSGTSLLVAAFGVMRQLLPAVDAWSDGKELAFGLSVVCVIAGSFFLALRLTRVPAVAAARPMRFVE
;
A
#
# COMPACT_ATOMS: atom_id res chain seq x y z
N MET A 1 -21.98 -19.11 4.56
CA MET A 1 -20.78 -19.95 4.78
C MET A 1 -20.57 -20.75 3.50
N GLU A 2 -19.84 -20.20 2.53
CA GLU A 2 -19.43 -20.97 1.35
C GLU A 2 -18.53 -22.11 1.81
N ALA A 3 -18.83 -23.34 1.38
CA ALA A 3 -18.05 -24.51 1.74
C ALA A 3 -16.64 -24.33 1.17
N LEU A 4 -15.63 -24.36 2.05
CA LEU A 4 -14.23 -24.40 1.62
C LEU A 4 -14.05 -25.64 0.71
N PRO A 5 -13.24 -25.54 -0.37
CA PRO A 5 -12.98 -26.69 -1.23
C PRO A 5 -12.49 -27.88 -0.40
N ASN A 6 -13.06 -29.07 -0.63
CA ASN A 6 -12.60 -30.33 -0.02
C ASN A 6 -11.31 -30.88 -0.65
N ASP A 7 -10.81 -30.20 -1.69
CA ASP A 7 -9.53 -30.51 -2.32
C ASP A 7 -8.45 -29.52 -1.84
N TRP A 8 -7.35 -30.06 -1.34
CA TRP A 8 -6.22 -29.28 -0.81
C TRP A 8 -5.60 -28.36 -1.86
N VAL A 9 -5.52 -28.81 -3.12
CA VAL A 9 -4.95 -28.01 -4.21
C VAL A 9 -5.87 -26.83 -4.55
N ALA A 10 -7.17 -27.05 -4.65
CA ALA A 10 -8.15 -25.98 -4.84
C ALA A 10 -8.12 -24.96 -3.68
N LEU A 11 -8.00 -25.42 -2.43
CA LEU A 11 -7.86 -24.53 -1.27
C LEU A 11 -6.54 -23.74 -1.33
N ALA A 12 -5.42 -24.39 -1.66
CA ALA A 12 -4.13 -23.74 -1.80
C ALA A 12 -4.15 -22.65 -2.89
N ALA A 13 -4.75 -22.95 -4.05
CA ALA A 13 -4.92 -22.00 -5.14
C ALA A 13 -5.84 -20.83 -4.73
N LEU A 14 -6.93 -21.11 -4.03
CA LEU A 14 -7.84 -20.08 -3.52
C LEU A 14 -7.14 -19.14 -2.54
N VAL A 15 -6.38 -19.67 -1.58
CA VAL A 15 -5.65 -18.86 -0.58
C VAL A 15 -4.53 -18.05 -1.22
N PHE A 16 -3.84 -18.60 -2.23
CA PHE A 16 -2.90 -17.81 -3.03
C PHE A 16 -3.59 -16.64 -3.73
N MET A 17 -4.73 -16.88 -4.39
CA MET A 17 -5.49 -15.84 -5.08
C MET A 17 -6.10 -14.83 -4.10
N LEU A 18 -6.46 -15.26 -2.88
CA LEU A 18 -6.87 -14.37 -1.80
C LEU A 18 -5.72 -13.44 -1.40
N GLY A 19 -4.49 -13.95 -1.34
CA GLY A 19 -3.29 -13.14 -1.13
C GLY A 19 -3.04 -12.12 -2.24
N VAL A 20 -3.18 -12.53 -3.50
CA VAL A 20 -3.09 -11.62 -4.66
C VAL A 20 -4.16 -10.52 -4.56
N LYS A 21 -5.41 -10.90 -4.26
CA LYS A 21 -6.52 -9.98 -4.05
C LYS A 21 -6.23 -9.00 -2.92
N HIS A 22 -5.74 -9.47 -1.78
CA HIS A 22 -5.44 -8.61 -0.62
C HIS A 22 -4.31 -7.62 -0.91
N GLY A 23 -3.25 -8.04 -1.62
CA GLY A 23 -2.21 -7.12 -2.08
C GLY A 23 -2.70 -6.07 -3.10
N PHE A 24 -3.88 -6.28 -3.68
CA PHE A 24 -4.54 -5.32 -4.57
C PHE A 24 -5.42 -4.30 -3.83
N ASP A 25 -5.54 -4.43 -2.50
CA ASP A 25 -6.33 -3.51 -1.70
C ASP A 25 -5.76 -2.09 -1.76
N ALA A 26 -6.68 -1.13 -1.71
CA ALA A 26 -6.40 0.27 -1.99
C ALA A 26 -5.42 0.89 -0.98
N ASP A 27 -5.46 0.44 0.27
CA ASP A 27 -4.59 0.87 1.36
C ASP A 27 -3.16 0.32 1.23
N HIS A 28 -3.00 -0.94 0.82
CA HIS A 28 -1.72 -1.55 0.47
C HIS A 28 -1.07 -0.80 -0.70
N LEU A 29 -1.82 -0.63 -1.81
CA LEU A 29 -1.33 0.06 -3.00
C LEU A 29 -0.90 1.50 -2.67
N ALA A 30 -1.72 2.27 -1.96
CA ALA A 30 -1.42 3.64 -1.59
C ALA A 30 -0.19 3.74 -0.67
N THR A 31 -0.09 2.84 0.31
CA THR A 31 1.01 2.81 1.28
C THR A 31 2.33 2.43 0.63
N ILE A 32 2.36 1.36 -0.16
CA ILE A 32 3.56 0.90 -0.87
C ILE A 32 4.02 1.96 -1.88
N ASP A 33 3.10 2.58 -2.63
CA ASP A 33 3.43 3.64 -3.57
C ASP A 33 4.06 4.84 -2.84
N GLY A 34 3.45 5.28 -1.75
CA GLY A 34 3.98 6.33 -0.88
C GLY A 34 5.38 6.04 -0.33
N LEU A 35 5.57 4.85 0.24
CA LEU A 35 6.87 4.40 0.78
C LEU A 35 7.94 4.26 -0.30
N THR A 36 7.58 3.71 -1.47
CA THR A 36 8.48 3.55 -2.61
C THR A 36 8.99 4.91 -3.07
N ARG A 37 8.10 5.90 -3.21
CA ARG A 37 8.44 7.27 -3.61
C ARG A 37 9.29 7.98 -2.58
N PHE A 38 8.91 7.88 -1.31
CA PHE A 38 9.69 8.45 -0.22
C PHE A 38 11.13 7.94 -0.25
N ASN A 39 11.31 6.63 -0.37
CA ASN A 39 12.64 6.01 -0.41
C ASN A 39 13.42 6.32 -1.69
N LEU A 40 12.76 6.39 -2.85
CA LEU A 40 13.41 6.81 -4.10
C LEU A 40 13.97 8.23 -4.01
N ARG A 41 13.20 9.17 -3.44
CA ARG A 41 13.63 10.58 -3.30
C ARG A 41 14.82 10.75 -2.37
N HIS A 42 14.98 9.85 -1.39
CA HIS A 42 16.13 9.82 -0.48
C HIS A 42 17.30 8.98 -1.02
N GLY A 43 17.21 8.47 -2.25
CA GLY A 43 18.26 7.65 -2.87
C GLY A 43 18.44 6.27 -2.22
N ALA A 44 17.46 5.81 -1.43
CA ALA A 44 17.59 4.56 -0.69
C ALA A 44 17.40 3.34 -1.62
N PRO A 45 18.29 2.33 -1.59
CA PRO A 45 18.21 1.16 -2.45
C PRO A 45 16.96 0.30 -2.18
N VAL A 46 16.39 0.42 -0.98
CA VAL A 46 15.18 -0.27 -0.51
C VAL A 46 13.93 0.06 -1.34
N ALA A 47 13.93 1.18 -2.07
CA ALA A 47 12.80 1.63 -2.87
C ALA A 47 12.19 0.54 -3.76
N ARG A 48 13.03 -0.27 -4.42
CA ARG A 48 12.58 -1.31 -5.36
C ARG A 48 11.92 -2.50 -4.66
N ALA A 49 12.27 -2.70 -3.39
CA ALA A 49 11.84 -3.83 -2.58
C ALA A 49 10.76 -3.43 -1.57
N CYS A 50 10.22 -2.20 -1.63
CA CYS A 50 9.26 -1.72 -0.63
C CYS A 50 8.01 -2.61 -0.56
N GLY A 51 7.45 -3.01 -1.71
CA GLY A 51 6.33 -3.94 -1.76
C GLY A 51 6.66 -5.30 -1.13
N ILE A 52 7.79 -5.90 -1.52
CA ILE A 52 8.25 -7.19 -0.98
C ILE A 52 8.43 -7.12 0.55
N LEU A 53 9.09 -6.08 1.05
CA LEU A 53 9.34 -5.91 2.49
C LEU A 53 8.05 -5.70 3.27
N PHE A 54 7.12 -4.92 2.71
CA PHE A 54 5.79 -4.72 3.27
C PHE A 54 5.05 -6.06 3.38
N SER A 55 4.98 -6.85 2.30
CA SER A 55 4.29 -8.16 2.33
C SER A 55 4.97 -9.16 3.26
N LEU A 56 6.30 -9.14 3.39
CA LEU A 56 7.02 -10.02 4.32
C LEU A 56 6.69 -9.68 5.78
N GLY A 57 6.68 -8.39 6.12
CA GLY A 57 6.28 -7.94 7.45
C GLY A 57 4.82 -8.28 7.76
N HIS A 58 3.93 -8.01 6.81
CA HIS A 58 2.52 -8.33 6.92
C HIS A 58 2.30 -9.85 7.07
N GLY A 59 2.87 -10.65 6.17
CA GLY A 59 2.76 -12.10 6.17
C GLY A 59 3.33 -12.77 7.43
N THR A 60 4.38 -12.19 8.03
CA THR A 60 4.91 -12.67 9.31
C THR A 60 3.86 -12.60 10.42
N VAL A 61 3.11 -11.51 10.49
CA VAL A 61 2.02 -11.34 11.47
C VAL A 61 0.84 -12.26 11.16
N VAL A 62 0.45 -12.39 9.89
CA VAL A 62 -0.59 -13.34 9.45
C VAL A 62 -0.27 -14.76 9.87
N ILE A 63 0.95 -15.22 9.57
CA ILE A 63 1.41 -16.57 9.92
C ILE A 63 1.45 -16.74 11.44
N ALA A 64 1.95 -15.73 12.18
CA ALA A 64 1.98 -15.78 13.63
C ALA A 64 0.57 -15.91 14.24
N ILE A 65 -0.40 -15.15 13.74
CA ILE A 65 -1.81 -15.23 14.19
C ILE A 65 -2.40 -16.59 13.80
N ALA A 66 -2.21 -17.06 12.56
CA ALA A 66 -2.73 -18.35 12.11
C ALA A 66 -2.17 -19.52 12.94
N LEU A 67 -0.87 -19.50 13.25
CA LEU A 67 -0.24 -20.49 14.12
C LEU A 67 -0.73 -20.40 15.56
N ALA A 68 -0.83 -19.19 16.11
CA ALA A 68 -1.34 -18.97 17.46
C ALA A 68 -2.77 -19.50 17.59
N VAL A 69 -3.66 -19.17 16.64
CA VAL A 69 -5.03 -19.69 16.64
C VAL A 69 -5.04 -21.21 16.45
N SER A 70 -4.25 -21.76 15.53
CA SER A 70 -4.23 -23.20 15.27
C SER A 70 -3.70 -24.04 16.45
N THR A 71 -2.79 -23.48 17.27
CA THR A 71 -2.14 -24.21 18.38
C THR A 71 -2.74 -23.91 19.76
N LEU A 72 -3.10 -22.65 20.05
CA LEU A 72 -3.71 -22.25 21.33
C LEU A 72 -5.24 -22.39 21.32
N ALA A 73 -5.90 -22.36 20.16
CA ALA A 73 -7.35 -22.14 20.10
C ALA A 73 -8.15 -23.37 19.67
N ARG A 74 -8.74 -24.05 20.65
CA ARG A 74 -10.18 -24.36 20.55
C ARG A 74 -11.05 -23.33 21.29
N ARG A 75 -10.46 -22.35 21.98
CA ARG A 75 -11.18 -21.37 22.82
C ARG A 75 -10.69 -19.92 22.75
N TRP A 76 -9.63 -19.61 22.00
CA TRP A 76 -9.17 -18.23 21.85
C TRP A 76 -10.01 -17.51 20.79
N GLN A 77 -10.80 -16.54 21.21
CA GLN A 77 -11.43 -15.58 20.31
C GLN A 77 -10.54 -14.35 20.25
N VAL A 78 -10.25 -13.87 19.03
CA VAL A 78 -9.47 -12.64 18.88
C VAL A 78 -10.30 -11.47 19.45
N PRO A 79 -9.75 -10.66 20.37
CA PRO A 79 -10.49 -9.53 20.92
C PRO A 79 -10.77 -8.47 19.85
N GLY A 80 -12.02 -8.01 19.73
CA GLY A 80 -12.41 -6.99 18.73
C GLY A 80 -11.70 -5.63 18.89
N TRP A 81 -11.11 -5.33 20.06
CA TRP A 81 -10.29 -4.13 20.23
C TRP A 81 -8.99 -4.19 19.43
N LEU A 82 -8.45 -5.39 19.18
CA LEU A 82 -7.24 -5.58 18.37
C LEU A 82 -7.52 -5.20 16.92
N GLU A 83 -8.64 -5.68 16.38
CA GLU A 83 -9.10 -5.38 15.02
C GLU A 83 -9.38 -3.89 14.83
N ALA A 84 -10.10 -3.27 15.78
CA ALA A 84 -10.34 -1.83 15.75
C ALA A 84 -9.03 -1.04 15.78
N SER A 85 -8.06 -1.46 16.60
CA SER A 85 -6.76 -0.79 16.69
C SER A 85 -5.97 -0.87 15.37
N GLY A 86 -5.96 -2.02 14.69
CA GLY A 86 -5.31 -2.18 13.39
C GLY A 86 -5.91 -1.30 12.30
N ALA A 87 -7.25 -1.25 12.24
CA ALA A 87 -7.95 -0.36 11.31
C ALA A 87 -7.60 1.12 11.53
N TRP A 88 -7.63 1.58 12.79
CA TRP A 88 -7.27 2.96 13.13
C TRP A 88 -5.79 3.29 12.89
N ILE A 89 -4.89 2.33 13.08
CA ILE A 89 -3.47 2.49 12.74
C ILE A 89 -3.29 2.67 11.22
N SER A 90 -3.93 1.82 10.40
CA SER A 90 -3.89 1.95 8.93
C SER A 90 -4.46 3.28 8.46
N ILE A 91 -5.65 3.66 8.95
CA ILE A 91 -6.28 4.97 8.67
C ILE A 91 -5.32 6.11 9.04
N GLY A 92 -4.75 6.09 10.24
CA GLY A 92 -3.82 7.11 10.71
C GLY A 92 -2.58 7.22 9.83
N PHE A 93 -2.04 6.09 9.38
CA PHE A 93 -0.90 6.06 8.47
C PHE A 93 -1.24 6.65 7.10
N LEU A 94 -2.37 6.26 6.51
CA LEU A 94 -2.85 6.79 5.23
C LEU A 94 -3.15 8.29 5.30
N VAL A 95 -3.76 8.78 6.39
CA VAL A 95 -3.95 10.22 6.62
C VAL A 95 -2.60 10.93 6.70
N ALA A 96 -1.66 10.41 7.49
CA ALA A 96 -0.33 11.00 7.62
C ALA A 96 0.39 11.06 6.27
N LEU A 97 0.42 9.95 5.53
CA LEU A 97 0.99 9.86 4.20
C LEU A 97 0.32 10.86 3.23
N GLY A 98 -1.01 10.94 3.27
CA GLY A 98 -1.81 11.84 2.45
C GLY A 98 -1.50 13.30 2.72
N VAL A 99 -1.49 13.71 3.98
CA VAL A 99 -1.20 15.08 4.43
C VAL A 99 0.25 15.47 4.15
N ILE A 100 1.22 14.58 4.38
CA ILE A 100 2.64 14.85 4.09
C ILE A 100 2.83 15.11 2.60
N ASN A 101 2.23 14.30 1.74
CA ASN A 101 2.31 14.49 0.29
C ASN A 101 1.59 15.76 -0.18
N LEU A 102 0.41 16.07 0.38
CA LEU A 102 -0.32 17.29 0.06
C LEU A 102 0.48 18.54 0.43
N ARG A 103 1.01 18.56 1.66
CA ARG A 103 1.82 19.66 2.17
C ARG A 103 3.08 19.85 1.34
N ALA A 104 3.75 18.78 0.93
CA ALA A 104 4.90 18.87 0.05
C ALA A 104 4.52 19.61 -1.25
N VAL A 105 3.42 19.26 -1.90
CA VAL A 105 2.95 19.93 -3.13
C VAL A 105 2.63 21.41 -2.90
N LEU A 106 1.95 21.75 -1.81
CA LEU A 106 1.53 23.12 -1.50
C LEU A 106 2.70 24.03 -1.06
N THR A 107 3.75 23.46 -0.49
CA THR A 107 4.91 24.24 0.01
C THR A 107 6.03 24.39 -1.01
N THR A 108 6.17 23.47 -1.97
CA THR A 108 7.16 23.62 -3.04
C THR A 108 6.72 24.69 -4.03
N ARG A 109 7.66 25.51 -4.54
CA ARG A 109 7.39 26.49 -5.60
C ARG A 109 7.18 25.82 -6.96
N HIS A 110 6.37 26.41 -7.84
CA HIS A 110 5.91 25.80 -9.10
C HIS A 110 7.05 25.38 -10.05
N ASP A 111 8.20 26.01 -9.94
CA ASP A 111 9.45 25.80 -10.68
C ASP A 111 10.40 24.78 -10.04
N GLU A 112 10.10 24.27 -8.85
CA GLU A 112 10.93 23.32 -8.10
C GLU A 112 10.30 21.93 -8.02
N VAL A 113 11.16 20.90 -8.01
CA VAL A 113 10.73 19.51 -7.82
C VAL A 113 10.17 19.41 -6.42
N VAL A 114 8.99 18.78 -6.27
CA VAL A 114 8.38 18.55 -4.95
C VAL A 114 9.30 17.72 -4.08
N GLN A 115 10.08 18.41 -3.26
CA GLN A 115 10.85 17.86 -2.16
C GLN A 115 9.89 17.72 -0.98
N PRO A 116 9.88 16.60 -0.25
CA PRO A 116 9.16 16.53 1.01
C PRO A 116 9.63 17.69 1.88
N VAL A 117 8.71 18.36 2.56
CA VAL A 117 9.02 19.32 3.61
C VAL A 117 9.88 18.61 4.65
N GLY A 118 11.19 18.73 4.51
CA GLY A 118 12.15 18.39 5.54
C GLY A 118 11.86 19.33 6.69
N LEU A 119 11.26 18.80 7.76
CA LEU A 119 11.26 19.45 9.06
C LEU A 119 12.71 19.83 9.36
N LYS A 120 13.02 21.12 9.21
CA LYS A 120 14.32 21.79 9.36
C LYS A 120 15.39 20.94 10.06
N GLY A 121 16.39 20.50 9.31
CA GLY A 121 17.81 20.42 9.69
C GLY A 121 18.28 19.61 10.91
N ARG A 122 17.43 19.13 11.82
CA ARG A 122 17.83 18.36 13.02
C ARG A 122 17.18 16.99 13.16
N TRP A 123 16.07 16.75 12.44
CA TRP A 123 15.35 15.47 12.45
C TRP A 123 15.73 14.52 11.30
N LEU A 124 16.51 15.00 10.32
CA LEU A 124 16.94 14.23 9.14
C LEU A 124 17.75 12.97 9.49
N GLY A 125 18.52 12.98 10.59
CA GLY A 125 19.25 11.80 11.07
C GLY A 125 18.34 10.68 11.61
N ARG A 126 17.13 11.02 12.10
CA ARG A 126 16.14 10.03 12.55
C ARG A 126 15.26 9.53 11.40
N LEU A 127 14.99 10.35 10.38
CA LEU A 127 14.26 9.90 9.18
C LEU A 127 15.08 8.95 8.29
N GLN A 128 16.41 8.91 8.41
CA GLN A 128 17.22 7.84 7.81
C GLN A 128 16.85 6.43 8.32
N HIS A 129 16.19 6.31 9.49
CA HIS A 129 15.64 5.04 9.95
C HIS A 129 14.39 4.59 9.17
N ALA A 130 13.65 5.51 8.54
CA ALA A 130 12.53 5.17 7.66
C ALA A 130 13.01 4.60 6.31
N SER A 131 14.29 4.77 5.98
CA SER A 131 14.96 4.13 4.85
C SER A 131 15.50 2.73 5.15
N HIS A 132 15.30 2.24 6.38
CA HIS A 132 15.72 0.91 6.78
C HIS A 132 14.70 -0.13 6.30
N PRO A 133 15.14 -1.26 5.70
CA PRO A 133 14.24 -2.33 5.25
C PRO A 133 13.26 -2.82 6.32
N LEU A 134 13.72 -2.89 7.57
CA LEU A 134 12.88 -3.28 8.71
C LEU A 134 11.76 -2.28 9.02
N ALA A 135 11.94 -0.99 8.73
CA ALA A 135 10.88 -0.01 8.95
C ALA A 135 9.72 -0.24 7.97
N VAL A 136 10.03 -0.54 6.70
CA VAL A 136 9.02 -0.88 5.69
C VAL A 136 8.30 -2.18 6.07
N ALA A 137 9.03 -3.19 6.51
CA ALA A 137 8.44 -4.43 7.01
C ALA A 137 7.59 -4.21 8.27
N ALA A 138 8.03 -3.35 9.19
CA ALA A 138 7.25 -3.01 10.39
C ALA A 138 5.93 -2.31 10.04
N VAL A 139 5.91 -1.44 9.03
CA VAL A 139 4.66 -0.85 8.53
C VAL A 139 3.73 -1.94 7.99
N GLY A 140 4.24 -2.88 7.18
CA GLY A 140 3.45 -4.03 6.72
C GLY A 140 2.91 -4.88 7.86
N ALA A 141 3.72 -5.14 8.89
CA ALA A 141 3.30 -5.87 10.09
C ALA A 141 2.19 -5.14 10.86
N LEU A 142 2.24 -3.81 10.96
CA LEU A 142 1.18 -3.02 11.58
C LEU A 142 -0.13 -3.07 10.79
N PHE A 143 -0.05 -3.09 9.46
CA PHE A 143 -1.21 -3.20 8.57
C PHE A 143 -1.89 -4.57 8.69
N ALA A 144 -1.13 -5.63 8.97
CA ALA A 144 -1.66 -6.98 9.18
C ALA A 144 -2.54 -7.14 10.43
N LEU A 145 -2.59 -6.13 11.31
CA LEU A 145 -3.49 -6.13 12.47
C LEU A 145 -4.92 -5.69 12.10
N SER A 146 -5.19 -5.38 10.83
CA SER A 146 -6.51 -4.99 10.35
C SER A 146 -7.55 -6.12 10.49
N PHE A 147 -8.84 -5.74 10.53
CA PHE A 147 -9.97 -6.65 10.67
C PHE A 147 -10.00 -7.77 9.62
N ASP A 148 -9.77 -7.40 8.35
CA ASP A 148 -9.83 -8.32 7.23
C ASP A 148 -8.71 -9.38 7.34
N THR A 149 -7.50 -8.96 7.73
CA THR A 149 -6.33 -9.84 7.87
C THR A 149 -6.44 -10.80 9.06
N VAL A 150 -6.91 -10.32 10.21
CA VAL A 150 -7.11 -11.16 11.42
C VAL A 150 -8.12 -12.26 11.13
N SER A 151 -9.22 -11.91 10.46
CA SER A 151 -10.27 -12.85 10.07
C SER A 151 -9.76 -13.90 9.07
N GLN A 152 -8.93 -13.49 8.11
CA GLN A 152 -8.28 -14.41 7.16
C GLN A 152 -7.29 -15.35 7.85
N ALA A 153 -6.48 -14.86 8.79
CA ALA A 153 -5.56 -15.69 9.56
C ALA A 153 -6.30 -16.74 10.40
N ALA A 154 -7.44 -16.36 11.00
CA ALA A 154 -8.33 -17.30 11.69
C ALA A 154 -8.94 -18.34 10.73
N LEU A 155 -9.32 -17.95 9.51
CA LEU A 155 -9.78 -18.87 8.47
C LEU A 155 -8.70 -19.87 8.07
N PHE A 156 -7.44 -19.45 7.95
CA PHE A 156 -6.33 -20.37 7.65
C PHE A 156 -6.08 -21.37 8.78
N ALA A 157 -6.21 -20.93 10.04
CA ALA A 157 -6.12 -21.81 11.20
C ALA A 157 -7.25 -22.85 11.20
N ALA A 158 -8.49 -22.42 10.93
CA ALA A 158 -9.66 -23.31 10.87
C ALA A 158 -9.57 -24.30 9.70
N ALA A 159 -9.19 -23.83 8.51
CA ALA A 159 -8.97 -24.68 7.35
C ALA A 159 -7.82 -25.67 7.59
N GLY A 160 -6.69 -25.22 8.15
CA GLY A 160 -5.57 -26.08 8.48
C GLY A 160 -5.93 -27.20 9.48
N ALA A 161 -6.81 -26.91 10.45
CA ALA A 161 -7.29 -27.92 11.39
C ALA A 161 -8.06 -29.07 10.71
N GLN A 162 -8.73 -28.81 9.57
CA GLN A 162 -9.44 -29.85 8.82
C GLN A 162 -8.50 -30.80 8.05
N TYR A 163 -7.33 -30.32 7.63
CA TYR A 163 -6.40 -31.04 6.74
C TYR A 163 -5.19 -31.68 7.43
N GLY A 164 -5.00 -31.47 8.74
CA GLY A 164 -3.90 -32.10 9.49
C GLY A 164 -3.17 -31.18 10.48
N GLY A 165 -3.78 -30.06 10.86
CA GLY A 165 -3.32 -29.21 11.97
C GLY A 165 -2.45 -28.03 11.55
N TRP A 166 -1.64 -27.54 12.48
CA TRP A 166 -0.89 -26.28 12.36
C TRP A 166 0.05 -26.20 11.15
N GLY A 167 0.57 -27.34 10.65
CA GLY A 167 1.42 -27.38 9.45
C GLY A 167 0.68 -26.93 8.19
N HIS A 168 -0.61 -27.27 8.07
CA HIS A 168 -1.43 -26.81 6.96
C HIS A 168 -1.82 -25.33 7.13
N ALA A 169 -2.07 -24.86 8.36
CA ALA A 169 -2.29 -23.44 8.62
C ALA A 169 -1.05 -22.59 8.25
N LEU A 170 0.16 -23.08 8.55
CA LEU A 170 1.41 -22.46 8.11
C LEU A 170 1.51 -22.43 6.58
N ALA A 171 1.23 -23.55 5.90
CA ALA A 171 1.26 -23.62 4.45
C ALA A 171 0.30 -22.63 3.79
N LEU A 172 -0.93 -22.51 4.31
CA LEU A 172 -1.91 -21.54 3.84
C LEU A 172 -1.44 -20.10 4.08
N GLY A 173 -0.90 -19.78 5.27
CA GLY A 173 -0.33 -18.45 5.55
C GLY A 173 0.85 -18.10 4.64
N LEU A 174 1.72 -19.06 4.31
CA LEU A 174 2.82 -18.89 3.37
C LEU A 174 2.32 -18.66 1.94
N LEU A 175 1.32 -19.42 1.48
CA LEU A 175 0.71 -19.24 0.16
C LEU A 175 0.02 -17.89 0.01
N PHE A 176 -0.70 -17.46 1.04
CA PHE A 176 -1.29 -16.13 1.11
C PHE A 176 -0.23 -15.04 1.01
N THR A 177 0.85 -15.17 1.80
CA THR A 177 2.00 -14.26 1.76
C THR A 177 2.66 -14.24 0.39
N LEU A 178 2.79 -15.39 -0.26
CA LEU A 178 3.35 -15.49 -1.61
C LEU A 178 2.48 -14.75 -2.64
N GLY A 179 1.15 -14.89 -2.56
CA GLY A 179 0.21 -14.16 -3.41
C GLY A 179 0.34 -12.64 -3.25
N MET A 180 0.38 -12.15 -2.01
CA MET A 180 0.63 -10.73 -1.72
C MET A 180 1.98 -10.27 -2.26
N LEU A 181 3.05 -11.05 -2.04
CA LEU A 181 4.41 -10.72 -2.46
C LEU A 181 4.53 -10.54 -3.98
N VAL A 182 3.75 -11.29 -4.76
CA VAL A 182 3.63 -11.09 -6.21
C VAL A 182 3.00 -9.73 -6.50
N MET A 183 1.82 -9.44 -5.96
CA MET A 183 1.07 -8.22 -6.28
C MET A 183 1.76 -6.95 -5.77
N ASP A 184 2.10 -6.91 -4.49
CA ASP A 184 2.79 -5.81 -3.83
C ASP A 184 4.18 -5.59 -4.42
N GLY A 185 4.90 -6.68 -4.71
CA GLY A 185 6.20 -6.65 -5.36
C GLY A 185 6.12 -6.04 -6.76
N ILE A 186 5.14 -6.43 -7.58
CA ILE A 186 4.88 -5.82 -8.88
C ILE A 186 4.58 -4.33 -8.72
N ASN A 187 3.73 -3.94 -7.77
CA ASN A 187 3.40 -2.53 -7.51
C ASN A 187 4.66 -1.71 -7.19
N GLY A 188 5.44 -2.13 -6.19
CA GLY A 188 6.67 -1.44 -5.79
C GLY A 188 7.72 -1.36 -6.92
N LEU A 189 7.91 -2.45 -7.67
CA LEU A 189 8.83 -2.48 -8.81
C LEU A 189 8.35 -1.59 -9.96
N TRP A 190 7.05 -1.59 -10.24
CA TRP A 190 6.46 -0.79 -11.30
C TRP A 190 6.62 0.70 -11.02
N ILE A 191 6.22 1.16 -9.83
CA ILE A 191 6.37 2.54 -9.38
C ILE A 191 7.84 2.97 -9.42
N SER A 192 8.75 2.12 -8.92
CA SER A 192 10.17 2.43 -8.90
C SER A 192 10.75 2.61 -10.31
N ARG A 193 10.37 1.75 -11.26
CA ARG A 193 10.77 1.87 -12.68
C ARG A 193 10.15 3.10 -13.34
N LEU A 194 8.90 3.40 -13.02
CA LEU A 194 8.16 4.52 -13.59
C LEU A 194 8.83 5.85 -13.24
N ILE A 195 9.20 6.03 -11.98
CA ILE A 195 9.81 7.26 -11.48
C ILE A 195 11.22 7.46 -12.07
N ARG A 196 12.06 6.42 -12.09
CA ARG A 196 13.42 6.49 -12.67
C ARG A 196 13.45 6.81 -14.17
N ARG A 197 12.37 6.55 -14.92
CA ARG A 197 12.30 6.91 -16.34
C ARG A 197 11.97 8.39 -16.59
N THR A 198 11.67 9.18 -15.56
CA THR A 198 11.08 10.53 -15.70
C THR A 198 12.07 11.67 -15.39
N ASP A 199 13.39 11.42 -15.39
CA ASP A 199 14.41 12.36 -14.91
C ASP A 199 14.47 13.73 -15.64
N GLN A 200 13.96 13.87 -16.86
CA GLN A 200 13.90 15.19 -17.56
C GLN A 200 12.53 15.90 -17.49
N MET A 201 11.51 15.26 -16.90
CA MET A 201 10.13 15.79 -16.77
C MET A 201 9.71 15.96 -15.29
N ALA A 202 10.71 16.03 -14.39
CA ALA A 202 10.58 15.78 -12.97
C ALA A 202 9.63 16.74 -12.21
N LEU A 203 9.44 17.97 -12.68
CA LEU A 203 8.66 18.99 -11.97
C LEU A 203 7.15 18.69 -11.97
N VAL A 204 6.55 18.62 -13.16
CA VAL A 204 5.10 18.39 -13.34
C VAL A 204 4.73 16.96 -12.95
N ALA A 205 5.56 15.98 -13.35
CA ALA A 205 5.33 14.58 -12.99
C ALA A 205 5.37 14.36 -11.47
N SER A 206 6.32 14.97 -10.75
CA SER A 206 6.39 14.84 -9.29
C SER A 206 5.18 15.45 -8.58
N ARG A 207 4.69 16.62 -9.04
CA ARG A 207 3.47 17.25 -8.48
C ARG A 207 2.22 16.41 -8.69
N VAL A 208 1.94 16.05 -9.94
CA VAL A 208 0.73 15.28 -10.29
C VAL A 208 0.72 13.95 -9.55
N MET A 209 1.87 13.29 -9.48
CA MET A 209 1.99 12.01 -8.79
C MET A 209 1.82 12.16 -7.27
N SER A 210 2.42 13.20 -6.65
CA SER A 210 2.25 13.45 -5.21
C SER A 210 0.80 13.80 -4.86
N LEU A 211 0.10 14.52 -5.74
CA LEU A 211 -1.34 14.78 -5.60
C LEU A 211 -2.18 13.51 -5.75
N ALA A 212 -1.84 12.64 -6.71
CA ALA A 212 -2.53 11.36 -6.88
C ALA A 212 -2.39 10.48 -5.63
N VAL A 213 -1.18 10.33 -5.08
CA VAL A 213 -0.97 9.57 -3.83
C VAL A 213 -1.69 10.21 -2.66
N SER A 214 -1.61 11.53 -2.53
CA SER A 214 -2.29 12.24 -1.46
C SER A 214 -3.80 12.05 -1.53
N GLY A 215 -4.39 12.26 -2.71
CA GLY A 215 -5.82 12.08 -2.97
C GLY A 215 -6.27 10.66 -2.70
N THR A 216 -5.59 9.66 -3.28
CA THR A 216 -5.91 8.24 -3.04
C THR A 216 -5.79 7.90 -1.56
N SER A 217 -4.70 8.26 -0.89
CA SER A 217 -4.50 7.91 0.54
C SER A 217 -5.57 8.53 1.43
N LEU A 218 -5.91 9.81 1.21
CA LEU A 218 -6.95 10.49 1.98
C LEU A 218 -8.35 9.95 1.69
N LEU A 219 -8.65 9.60 0.43
CA LEU A 219 -9.93 8.99 0.06
C LEU A 219 -10.10 7.60 0.68
N VAL A 220 -9.06 6.76 0.60
CA VAL A 220 -9.07 5.41 1.22
C VAL A 220 -9.16 5.53 2.74
N ALA A 221 -8.43 6.46 3.36
CA ALA A 221 -8.54 6.71 4.80
C ALA A 221 -9.94 7.19 5.20
N ALA A 222 -10.52 8.13 4.46
CA ALA A 222 -11.88 8.62 4.71
C ALA A 222 -12.91 7.49 4.56
N PHE A 223 -12.73 6.62 3.56
CA PHE A 223 -13.55 5.42 3.40
C PHE A 223 -13.40 4.45 4.57
N GLY A 224 -12.16 4.22 5.05
CA GLY A 224 -11.90 3.43 6.26
C GLY A 224 -12.62 4.01 7.49
N VAL A 225 -12.57 5.33 7.69
CA VAL A 225 -13.32 6.00 8.77
C VAL A 225 -14.83 5.78 8.62
N MET A 226 -15.36 5.91 7.40
CA MET A 226 -16.79 5.67 7.15
C MET A 226 -17.19 4.22 7.45
N ARG A 227 -16.37 3.23 7.09
CA ARG A 227 -16.62 1.81 7.46
C ARG A 227 -16.67 1.65 8.99
N GLN A 228 -15.73 2.26 9.72
CA GLN A 228 -15.67 2.15 11.19
C GLN A 228 -16.83 2.85 11.91
N LEU A 229 -17.37 3.93 11.35
CA LEU A 229 -18.42 4.73 12.00
C LEU A 229 -19.83 4.37 11.54
N LEU A 230 -19.98 3.84 10.32
CA LEU A 230 -21.28 3.59 9.68
C LEU A 230 -21.40 2.11 9.30
N PRO A 231 -22.12 1.29 10.09
CA PRO A 231 -22.32 -0.14 9.82
C PRO A 231 -22.93 -0.41 8.44
N ALA A 232 -23.76 0.51 7.94
CA ALA A 232 -24.35 0.42 6.60
C ALA A 232 -23.30 0.51 5.48
N VAL A 233 -22.23 1.29 5.68
CA VAL A 233 -21.14 1.42 4.71
C VAL A 233 -20.29 0.15 4.72
N ASP A 234 -19.99 -0.39 5.90
CA ASP A 234 -19.24 -1.63 6.03
C ASP A 234 -19.95 -2.80 5.34
N ALA A 235 -21.22 -3.03 5.68
CA ALA A 235 -22.03 -4.07 5.05
C ALA A 235 -22.23 -3.87 3.53
N TRP A 236 -22.32 -2.63 3.06
CA TRP A 236 -22.40 -2.34 1.63
C TRP A 236 -21.06 -2.55 0.91
N SER A 237 -19.94 -2.32 1.60
CA SER A 237 -18.60 -2.45 1.01
C SER A 237 -18.13 -3.89 0.88
N ASP A 238 -18.73 -4.79 1.65
CA ASP A 238 -18.36 -6.20 1.70
C ASP A 238 -18.42 -6.85 0.29
N GLY A 239 -17.32 -7.49 -0.11
CA GLY A 239 -17.15 -8.08 -1.45
C GLY A 239 -16.83 -7.12 -2.60
N LYS A 240 -16.77 -5.78 -2.40
CA LYS A 240 -16.43 -4.79 -3.45
C LYS A 240 -14.97 -4.36 -3.48
N GLU A 241 -14.12 -4.95 -2.64
CA GLU A 241 -12.68 -4.62 -2.48
C GLU A 241 -11.91 -4.56 -3.81
N LEU A 242 -12.11 -5.56 -4.69
CA LEU A 242 -11.45 -5.61 -6.00
C LEU A 242 -11.80 -4.40 -6.89
N ALA A 243 -13.06 -3.96 -6.86
CA ALA A 243 -13.49 -2.80 -7.63
C ALA A 243 -12.87 -1.52 -7.08
N PHE A 244 -12.73 -1.40 -5.76
CA PHE A 244 -12.03 -0.29 -5.12
C PHE A 244 -10.54 -0.29 -5.46
N GLY A 245 -9.85 -1.42 -5.31
CA GLY A 245 -8.45 -1.57 -5.73
C GLY A 245 -8.25 -1.17 -7.20
N LEU A 246 -9.12 -1.64 -8.09
CA LEU A 246 -9.04 -1.32 -9.52
C LEU A 246 -9.27 0.17 -9.77
N SER A 247 -10.23 0.78 -9.08
CA SER A 247 -10.49 2.22 -9.18
C SER A 247 -9.26 3.04 -8.77
N VAL A 248 -8.56 2.62 -7.71
CA VAL A 248 -7.32 3.27 -7.25
C VAL A 248 -6.21 3.11 -8.29
N VAL A 249 -6.01 1.91 -8.83
CA VAL A 249 -5.04 1.69 -9.91
C VAL A 249 -5.37 2.55 -11.13
N CYS A 250 -6.64 2.63 -11.54
CA CYS A 250 -7.09 3.46 -12.65
C CYS A 250 -6.85 4.95 -12.39
N VAL A 251 -7.11 5.45 -11.17
CA VAL A 251 -6.85 6.86 -10.81
C VAL A 251 -5.36 7.15 -10.84
N ILE A 252 -4.51 6.28 -10.30
CA ILE A 252 -3.05 6.47 -10.30
C ILE A 252 -2.51 6.42 -11.73
N ALA A 253 -2.89 5.40 -12.51
CA ALA A 253 -2.47 5.25 -13.90
C ALA A 253 -2.97 6.42 -14.77
N GLY A 254 -4.23 6.82 -14.62
CA GLY A 254 -4.83 7.95 -15.34
C GLY A 254 -4.16 9.27 -15.01
N SER A 255 -3.89 9.52 -13.72
CA SER A 255 -3.14 10.71 -13.27
C SER A 255 -1.73 10.73 -13.86
N PHE A 256 -1.08 9.58 -13.95
CA PHE A 256 0.22 9.44 -14.58
C PHE A 256 0.18 9.70 -16.09
N PHE A 257 -0.79 9.15 -16.81
CA PHE A 257 -0.97 9.43 -18.25
C PHE A 257 -1.28 10.91 -18.51
N LEU A 258 -2.08 11.54 -17.65
CA LEU A 258 -2.32 12.97 -17.70
C LEU A 258 -1.02 13.77 -17.50
N ALA A 259 -0.19 13.39 -16.52
CA ALA A 259 1.12 13.99 -16.32
C ALA A 259 2.02 13.83 -17.56
N LEU A 260 2.01 12.68 -18.22
CA LEU A 260 2.74 12.46 -19.48
C LEU A 260 2.18 13.31 -20.63
N ARG A 261 0.86 13.48 -20.73
CA ARG A 261 0.24 14.32 -21.77
C ARG A 261 0.53 15.80 -21.58
N LEU A 262 0.38 16.32 -20.36
CA LEU A 262 0.64 17.72 -20.02
C LEU A 262 2.10 18.12 -20.28
N THR A 263 2.98 17.14 -20.31
CA THR A 263 4.43 17.32 -20.37
C THR A 263 4.97 17.03 -21.79
N ARG A 264 4.15 16.40 -22.66
CA ARG A 264 4.35 16.30 -24.12
C ARG A 264 3.90 17.52 -24.91
N VAL A 265 3.18 18.47 -24.31
CA VAL A 265 2.88 19.75 -24.98
C VAL A 265 4.19 20.54 -25.03
N PRO A 266 4.77 20.79 -26.22
CA PRO A 266 5.96 21.62 -26.32
C PRO A 266 5.65 22.99 -25.74
N ALA A 267 6.60 23.58 -25.01
CA ALA A 267 6.55 24.99 -24.67
C ALA A 267 6.61 25.82 -25.96
N VAL A 268 5.48 25.99 -26.64
CA VAL A 268 5.31 26.95 -27.73
C VAL A 268 5.15 28.32 -27.07
N ALA A 269 6.24 28.91 -26.60
CA ALA A 269 6.36 30.36 -26.34
C ALA A 269 7.75 30.72 -25.79
N ALA A 270 8.78 30.64 -26.63
CA ALA A 270 9.99 31.44 -26.43
C ALA A 270 10.67 31.80 -27.76
N ALA A 271 9.89 32.13 -28.79
CA ALA A 271 10.40 32.87 -29.94
C ALA A 271 10.11 34.36 -29.71
N ARG A 272 10.94 35.02 -28.89
CA ARG A 272 11.06 36.48 -28.98
C ARG A 272 12.14 36.74 -30.04
N PRO A 273 11.83 37.27 -31.23
CA PRO A 273 12.87 37.67 -32.16
C PRO A 273 13.64 38.82 -31.50
N MET A 274 14.96 38.62 -31.30
CA MET A 274 15.88 39.72 -31.05
C MET A 274 15.77 40.67 -32.25
N ARG A 275 15.12 41.81 -32.04
CA ARG A 275 15.27 42.96 -32.94
C ARG A 275 16.71 43.42 -32.83
N PHE A 276 17.48 43.19 -33.90
CA PHE A 276 18.64 44.03 -34.19
C PHE A 276 18.12 45.46 -34.35
N VAL A 277 18.63 46.37 -33.53
CA VAL A 277 18.59 47.80 -33.79
C VAL A 277 20.02 48.16 -34.14
N GLU A 278 20.16 48.72 -35.34
CA GLU A 278 21.37 49.27 -35.94
C GLU A 278 22.01 50.37 -35.08
#